data_AF-A0A9E0CTM9-F1
#
_entry.id   AF-A0A9E0CTM9-F1
#
_cell.length_a   1.000
_cell.length_b   1.000
_cell.length_c   1.000
_cell.angle_alpha   90.00
_cell.angle_beta   90.00
_cell.angle_gamma   90.00
#
_symmetry.space_group_name_H-M   'P 1'
#
loop_
_entity.id
_entity.type
_entity.pdbx_description
1 polymer ?
#
loop_
_entity_poly.entity_id
_entity_poly.type
_entity_poly.pdbx_seq_one_letter_code
_entity_poly.pdbx_strand_id
1 'polypeptide(L)'
;MNFHPDRIGRDGRSVVAGLLADGVYRSQWVTGISTGSRSALHGGERHRFEREFFAGAYDDIDPASGEHPVYGAFDLLLDDHGGSPRFGSCFAVLRSHVRERTTMCVGDSHAAPQDVGTFDEPWSILAGLGEQAAERNLLNRKLDIEALMAIIERQDRPRSASRDLDGYVEIQVHGGLDMAEDVEAIVLDPSFRGSDIEQDSAAAAAQYGFELAWHRGSELAVEHVPDDFRGATMPALARRVAGADGIVHARAIGVAAAHHPFEEPSLLGDPADSMPQQLKYLWHTLLAHGNDAAS
;
A
#
# COMPACT_ATOMS: atom_id res chain seq x y z
N MET A 1 3.85 3.67 -4.23
CA MET A 1 2.91 2.53 -4.37
C MET A 1 3.24 1.49 -3.32
N ASN A 2 2.45 1.36 -2.25
CA ASN A 2 2.69 0.35 -1.21
C ASN A 2 2.17 -1.03 -1.65
N PHE A 3 2.95 -2.08 -1.39
CA PHE A 3 2.58 -3.47 -1.67
C PHE A 3 3.28 -4.45 -0.74
N HIS A 4 2.78 -5.69 -0.69
CA HIS A 4 3.46 -6.80 -0.03
C HIS A 4 4.14 -7.67 -1.11
N PRO A 5 5.47 -7.74 -1.16
CA PRO A 5 6.21 -8.39 -2.26
C PRO A 5 6.03 -9.92 -2.31
N ASP A 6 5.59 -10.50 -1.20
CA ASP A 6 5.53 -11.93 -0.94
C ASP A 6 4.12 -12.53 -1.02
N ARG A 7 3.09 -11.72 -1.31
CA ARG A 7 1.72 -12.22 -1.49
C ARG A 7 1.62 -13.03 -2.77
N ILE A 8 0.94 -14.17 -2.67
CA ILE A 8 0.77 -15.09 -3.80
C ILE A 8 -0.49 -14.70 -4.58
N GLY A 9 -0.31 -14.37 -5.86
CA GLY A 9 -1.38 -14.03 -6.78
C GLY A 9 -2.15 -15.24 -7.29
N ARG A 10 -3.18 -14.97 -8.10
CA ARG A 10 -4.00 -15.98 -8.80
C ARG A 10 -3.17 -16.98 -9.62
N ASP A 11 -2.03 -16.55 -10.15
CA ASP A 11 -1.12 -17.36 -10.97
C ASP A 11 -0.13 -18.21 -10.16
N GLY A 12 -0.22 -18.17 -8.83
CA GLY A 12 0.64 -18.93 -7.92
C GLY A 12 2.04 -18.33 -7.72
N ARG A 13 2.35 -17.18 -8.30
CA ARG A 13 3.62 -16.47 -8.10
C ARG A 13 3.48 -15.45 -6.96
N SER A 14 4.59 -15.16 -6.29
CA SER A 14 4.66 -13.98 -5.41
C SER A 14 4.56 -12.69 -6.26
N VAL A 15 4.15 -11.58 -5.63
CA VAL A 15 4.13 -10.28 -6.30
C VAL A 15 5.47 -9.98 -6.95
N VAL A 16 6.59 -10.12 -6.22
CA VAL A 16 7.92 -9.82 -6.75
C VAL A 16 8.33 -10.75 -7.90
N ALA A 17 7.99 -12.04 -7.84
CA ALA A 17 8.27 -12.97 -8.93
C ALA A 17 7.46 -12.61 -10.19
N GLY A 18 6.23 -12.12 -10.02
CA GLY A 18 5.42 -11.55 -11.09
C GLY A 18 6.05 -10.29 -11.68
N LEU A 19 6.51 -9.35 -10.85
CA LEU A 19 7.20 -8.13 -11.30
C LEU A 19 8.47 -8.47 -12.09
N LEU A 20 9.28 -9.42 -11.59
CA LEU A 20 10.48 -9.89 -12.27
C LEU A 20 10.18 -10.48 -13.65
N ALA A 21 9.20 -11.38 -13.72
CA ALA A 21 8.88 -12.10 -14.94
C ALA A 21 8.17 -11.25 -15.99
N ASP A 22 7.25 -10.38 -15.57
CA ASP A 22 6.32 -9.70 -16.48
C ASP A 22 6.74 -8.25 -16.77
N GLY A 23 7.52 -7.61 -15.88
CA GLY A 23 7.93 -6.21 -16.03
C GLY A 23 6.78 -5.21 -15.85
N VAL A 24 5.64 -5.64 -15.30
CA VAL A 24 4.44 -4.79 -15.14
C VAL A 24 3.84 -4.96 -13.75
N TYR A 25 3.52 -3.84 -13.09
CA TYR A 25 2.70 -3.83 -11.88
C TYR A 25 1.22 -3.89 -12.26
N ARG A 26 0.52 -4.93 -11.81
CA ARG A 26 -0.85 -5.22 -12.20
C ARG A 26 -1.87 -4.88 -11.11
N SER A 27 -3.06 -4.47 -11.52
CA SER A 27 -4.17 -4.19 -10.61
C SER A 27 -4.77 -5.48 -10.03
N GLN A 28 -5.59 -5.33 -8.99
CA GLN A 28 -6.31 -6.46 -8.38
C GLN A 28 -7.21 -7.19 -9.39
N TRP A 29 -7.71 -6.51 -10.42
CA TRP A 29 -8.54 -7.13 -11.47
C TRP A 29 -7.84 -8.33 -12.12
N VAL A 30 -6.52 -8.22 -12.31
CA VAL A 30 -5.69 -9.30 -12.87
C VAL A 30 -5.17 -10.24 -11.79
N THR A 31 -4.62 -9.69 -10.71
CA THR A 31 -3.87 -10.48 -9.72
C THR A 31 -4.76 -11.23 -8.73
N GLY A 32 -5.99 -10.75 -8.52
CA GLY A 32 -6.93 -11.27 -7.52
C GLY A 32 -6.53 -11.00 -6.07
N ILE A 33 -5.47 -10.23 -5.83
CA ILE A 33 -4.98 -9.88 -4.49
C ILE A 33 -5.04 -8.38 -4.23
N SER A 34 -5.21 -8.01 -2.97
CA SER A 34 -5.17 -6.63 -2.49
C SER A 34 -5.02 -6.62 -0.98
N THR A 35 -4.49 -5.51 -0.47
CA THR A 35 -4.51 -5.17 0.95
C THR A 35 -5.71 -4.28 1.30
N GLY A 36 -6.55 -3.93 0.31
CA GLY A 36 -7.89 -3.34 0.48
C GLY A 36 -9.00 -4.41 0.49
N SER A 37 -10.15 -4.11 -0.11
CA SER A 37 -11.23 -5.09 -0.33
C SER A 37 -10.99 -5.91 -1.61
N ARG A 38 -11.12 -7.24 -1.51
CA ARG A 38 -11.01 -8.18 -2.64
C ARG A 38 -12.32 -8.34 -3.40
N SER A 39 -12.71 -7.28 -4.10
CA SER A 39 -13.99 -7.17 -4.82
C SER A 39 -13.88 -6.65 -6.26
N ALA A 40 -12.69 -6.74 -6.87
CA ALA A 40 -12.45 -6.42 -8.29
C ALA A 40 -13.06 -7.50 -9.21
N LEU A 41 -14.38 -7.51 -9.30
CA LEU A 41 -15.17 -8.37 -10.15
C LEU A 41 -16.34 -7.56 -10.70
N HIS A 42 -16.84 -7.92 -11.88
CA HIS A 42 -18.05 -7.28 -12.40
C HIS A 42 -19.20 -7.38 -11.38
N GLY A 43 -19.75 -6.21 -11.03
CA GLY A 43 -20.83 -6.05 -10.06
C GLY A 43 -20.39 -6.03 -8.59
N GLY A 44 -19.10 -6.28 -8.29
CA GLY A 44 -18.52 -6.19 -6.95
C GLY A 44 -18.36 -4.74 -6.48
N GLU A 45 -18.07 -4.55 -5.20
CA GLU A 45 -17.92 -3.22 -4.59
C GLU A 45 -16.86 -2.38 -5.29
N ARG A 46 -15.70 -2.98 -5.64
CA ARG A 46 -14.66 -2.26 -6.38
C ARG A 46 -15.14 -1.73 -7.71
N HIS A 47 -15.78 -2.60 -8.49
CA HIS A 47 -16.34 -2.22 -9.78
C HIS A 47 -17.35 -1.08 -9.67
N ARG A 48 -18.21 -1.10 -8.65
CA ARG A 48 -19.23 -0.06 -8.45
C ARG A 48 -18.61 1.29 -8.13
N PHE A 49 -17.65 1.34 -7.18
CA PHE A 49 -17.04 2.61 -6.82
C PHE A 49 -16.15 3.13 -7.95
N GLU A 50 -15.35 2.28 -8.63
CA GLU A 50 -14.50 2.73 -9.75
C GLU A 50 -15.35 3.30 -10.87
N ARG A 51 -16.50 2.67 -11.16
CA ARG A 51 -17.46 3.17 -12.14
C ARG A 51 -18.03 4.52 -11.77
N GLU A 52 -18.39 4.73 -10.51
CA GLU A 52 -18.90 6.01 -10.03
C GLU A 52 -17.82 7.10 -10.06
N PHE A 53 -16.64 6.80 -9.51
CA PHE A 53 -15.53 7.73 -9.37
C PHE A 53 -14.92 8.14 -10.72
N PHE A 54 -14.84 7.21 -11.67
CA PHE A 54 -14.30 7.47 -13.01
C PHE A 54 -15.39 7.60 -14.09
N ALA A 55 -16.64 7.83 -13.70
CA ALA A 55 -17.78 8.01 -14.62
C ALA A 55 -17.88 6.95 -15.74
N GLY A 56 -17.60 5.67 -15.40
CA GLY A 56 -17.68 4.54 -16.32
C GLY A 56 -16.53 4.43 -17.33
N ALA A 57 -15.41 5.15 -17.15
CA ALA A 57 -14.27 5.13 -18.08
C ALA A 57 -13.65 3.73 -18.31
N TYR A 58 -13.92 2.77 -17.42
CA TYR A 58 -13.38 1.41 -17.46
C TYR A 58 -14.44 0.34 -17.74
N ASP A 59 -15.68 0.71 -18.08
CA ASP A 59 -16.80 -0.25 -18.25
C ASP A 59 -16.54 -1.29 -19.36
N ASP A 60 -15.81 -0.89 -20.41
CA ASP A 60 -15.52 -1.73 -21.60
C ASP A 60 -14.11 -2.37 -21.58
N ILE A 61 -13.38 -2.23 -20.47
CA ILE A 61 -12.03 -2.77 -20.31
C ILE A 61 -12.11 -4.24 -19.87
N ASP A 62 -11.30 -5.10 -20.49
CA ASP A 62 -11.18 -6.51 -20.10
C ASP A 62 -10.53 -6.60 -18.71
N PRO A 63 -11.20 -7.16 -17.69
CA PRO A 63 -10.62 -7.33 -16.35
C PRO A 63 -9.32 -8.12 -16.30
N ALA A 64 -9.12 -9.06 -17.23
CA ALA A 64 -7.99 -9.99 -17.21
C ALA A 64 -6.72 -9.42 -17.85
N SER A 65 -6.86 -8.45 -18.74
CA SER A 65 -5.75 -7.92 -19.54
C SER A 65 -5.68 -6.38 -19.57
N GLY A 66 -6.75 -5.72 -19.16
CA GLY A 66 -6.93 -4.30 -19.28
C GLY A 66 -6.24 -3.49 -18.19
N GLU A 67 -5.86 -2.28 -18.56
CA GLU A 67 -5.13 -1.33 -17.72
C GLU A 67 -6.05 -0.54 -16.79
N HIS A 68 -6.73 -1.26 -15.88
CA HIS A 68 -7.41 -0.64 -14.75
C HIS A 68 -6.42 0.17 -13.89
N PRO A 69 -6.88 1.22 -13.20
CA PRO A 69 -6.00 2.05 -12.39
C PRO A 69 -5.36 1.24 -11.27
N VAL A 70 -4.11 1.59 -10.97
CA VAL A 70 -3.38 1.09 -9.80
C VAL A 70 -3.27 2.19 -8.76
N TYR A 71 -3.31 1.80 -7.49
CA TYR A 71 -3.55 2.71 -6.37
C TYR A 71 -2.33 2.82 -5.47
N GLY A 72 -2.04 4.03 -5.01
CA GLY A 72 -0.99 4.30 -4.03
C GLY A 72 -1.26 5.61 -3.31
N ALA A 73 -0.19 6.27 -2.85
CA ALA A 73 -0.30 7.60 -2.25
C ALA A 73 0.75 8.57 -2.78
N PHE A 74 0.38 9.84 -2.81
CA PHE A 74 1.32 10.95 -2.94
C PHE A 74 1.91 11.24 -1.55
N ASP A 75 3.13 10.76 -1.34
CA ASP A 75 3.81 10.89 -0.06
C ASP A 75 4.34 12.31 0.15
N LEU A 76 3.47 13.17 0.66
CA LEU A 76 3.77 14.57 0.96
C LEU A 76 4.77 14.72 2.12
N LEU A 77 4.77 13.76 3.06
CA LEU A 77 5.56 13.82 4.29
C LEU A 77 6.88 13.05 4.20
N LEU A 78 7.06 12.22 3.16
CA LEU A 78 8.22 11.32 2.99
C LEU A 78 8.36 10.35 4.16
N ASP A 79 7.27 9.64 4.48
CA ASP A 79 7.27 8.64 5.53
C ASP A 79 8.26 7.50 5.22
N ASP A 80 8.95 7.01 6.25
CA ASP A 80 9.91 5.91 6.09
C ASP A 80 9.24 4.63 5.54
N HIS A 81 7.95 4.42 5.76
CA HIS A 81 7.17 3.30 5.23
C HIS A 81 6.40 3.62 3.94
N GLY A 82 6.62 4.78 3.35
CA GLY A 82 5.92 5.28 2.17
C GLY A 82 4.54 5.87 2.49
N GLY A 83 3.92 6.51 1.51
CA GLY A 83 2.73 7.34 1.73
C GLY A 83 1.43 6.63 2.13
N SER A 84 1.35 5.29 2.05
CA SER A 84 0.14 4.54 2.42
C SER A 84 0.49 3.15 2.99
N PRO A 85 1.19 3.10 4.13
CA PRO A 85 1.83 1.88 4.63
C PRO A 85 0.83 0.81 5.09
N ARG A 86 -0.44 1.19 5.31
CA ARG A 86 -1.55 0.24 5.48
C ARG A 86 -1.59 -0.82 4.37
N PHE A 87 -1.23 -0.47 3.13
CA PHE A 87 -1.42 -1.35 1.98
C PHE A 87 -0.23 -2.24 1.64
N GLY A 88 0.89 -2.09 2.34
CA GLY A 88 2.06 -2.89 2.03
C GLY A 88 3.26 -2.57 2.88
N SER A 89 4.06 -3.60 3.10
CA SER A 89 5.33 -3.52 3.82
C SER A 89 6.45 -2.94 2.99
N CYS A 90 6.35 -2.96 1.67
CA CYS A 90 7.33 -2.39 0.75
C CYS A 90 6.64 -1.36 -0.14
N PHE A 91 7.42 -0.55 -0.87
CA PHE A 91 6.83 0.38 -1.82
C PHE A 91 7.71 0.69 -3.02
N ALA A 92 7.08 0.98 -4.15
CA ALA A 92 7.73 1.54 -5.31
C ALA A 92 7.64 3.07 -5.31
N VAL A 93 8.78 3.72 -5.57
CA VAL A 93 8.91 5.15 -5.90
C VAL A 93 8.79 5.29 -7.41
N LEU A 94 7.89 6.17 -7.86
CA LEU A 94 7.58 6.34 -9.27
C LEU A 94 8.31 7.54 -9.87
N ARG A 95 8.71 7.42 -11.13
CA ARG A 95 9.29 8.53 -11.91
C ARG A 95 8.28 9.66 -12.11
N SER A 96 8.78 10.87 -12.32
CA SER A 96 7.95 12.07 -12.35
C SER A 96 6.94 12.13 -13.49
N HIS A 97 7.19 11.49 -14.64
CA HIS A 97 6.26 11.52 -15.78
C HIS A 97 4.96 10.78 -15.49
N VAL A 98 4.93 9.86 -14.52
CA VAL A 98 3.70 9.16 -14.11
C VAL A 98 2.63 10.14 -13.61
N ARG A 99 3.03 11.32 -13.15
CA ARG A 99 2.11 12.40 -12.72
C ARG A 99 1.13 12.83 -13.81
N GLU A 100 1.53 12.74 -15.09
CA GLU A 100 0.71 13.15 -16.25
C GLU A 100 -0.55 12.29 -16.42
N ARG A 101 -0.56 11.08 -15.86
CA ARG A 101 -1.67 10.12 -15.94
C ARG A 101 -2.18 9.70 -14.56
N THR A 102 -2.05 10.60 -13.58
CA THR A 102 -2.43 10.33 -12.18
C THR A 102 -3.49 11.30 -11.69
N THR A 103 -4.61 10.78 -11.21
CA THR A 103 -5.56 11.51 -10.36
C THR A 103 -5.24 11.30 -8.89
N MET A 104 -5.77 12.15 -8.03
CA MET A 104 -5.56 12.05 -6.59
C MET A 104 -6.77 12.54 -5.79
N CYS A 105 -6.87 12.09 -4.54
CA CYS A 105 -7.85 12.57 -3.58
C CYS A 105 -7.30 12.57 -2.15
N VAL A 106 -7.86 13.41 -1.29
CA VAL A 106 -7.54 13.37 0.15
C VAL A 106 -8.32 12.22 0.80
N GLY A 107 -7.61 11.27 1.41
CA GLY A 107 -8.19 10.04 1.96
C GLY A 107 -8.56 8.99 0.90
N ASP A 108 -9.41 8.03 1.28
CA ASP A 108 -9.82 6.88 0.46
C ASP A 108 -10.83 7.25 -0.65
N SER A 109 -10.55 6.88 -1.91
CA SER A 109 -11.49 7.11 -3.03
C SER A 109 -12.82 6.37 -2.88
N HIS A 110 -12.82 5.22 -2.20
CA HIS A 110 -14.05 4.47 -1.91
C HIS A 110 -15.02 5.23 -0.99
N ALA A 111 -14.54 6.19 -0.21
CA ALA A 111 -15.36 7.00 0.70
C ALA A 111 -16.05 8.19 0.02
N ALA A 112 -16.00 8.28 -1.31
CA ALA A 112 -16.52 9.39 -2.11
C ALA A 112 -15.96 10.76 -1.65
N PRO A 113 -14.63 10.96 -1.77
CA PRO A 113 -13.98 12.18 -1.30
C PRO A 113 -14.45 13.41 -2.08
N GLN A 114 -14.52 14.55 -1.40
CA GLN A 114 -14.83 15.84 -2.02
C GLN A 114 -13.60 16.48 -2.66
N ASP A 115 -12.44 16.30 -2.03
CA ASP A 115 -11.18 16.85 -2.49
C ASP A 115 -10.51 15.90 -3.48
N VAL A 116 -10.74 16.16 -4.76
CA VAL A 116 -10.18 15.43 -5.89
C VAL A 116 -9.41 16.38 -6.82
N GLY A 117 -8.38 15.87 -7.49
CA GLY A 117 -7.60 16.69 -8.41
C GLY A 117 -6.57 15.89 -9.20
N THR A 118 -5.70 16.63 -9.90
CA THR A 118 -4.52 16.10 -10.61
C THR A 118 -3.29 16.89 -10.18
N PHE A 119 -2.11 16.50 -10.66
CA PHE A 119 -0.89 17.30 -10.43
C PHE A 119 -0.92 18.64 -11.17
N ASP A 120 -1.69 18.75 -12.26
CA ASP A 120 -1.86 20.00 -13.01
C ASP A 120 -2.93 20.93 -12.40
N GLU A 121 -3.95 20.35 -11.76
CA GLU A 121 -5.02 21.08 -11.08
C GLU A 121 -5.18 20.61 -9.61
N PRO A 122 -4.23 20.96 -8.72
CA PRO A 122 -4.17 20.41 -7.36
C PRO A 122 -5.03 21.19 -6.34
N TRP A 123 -5.82 22.17 -6.77
CA TRP A 123 -6.41 23.19 -5.88
C TRP A 123 -7.34 22.60 -4.81
N SER A 124 -8.19 21.63 -5.15
CA SER A 124 -9.05 20.98 -4.16
C SER A 124 -8.23 20.19 -3.13
N ILE A 125 -7.15 19.55 -3.57
CA ILE A 125 -6.24 18.82 -2.69
C ILE A 125 -5.59 19.77 -1.69
N LEU A 126 -5.07 20.91 -2.17
CA LEU A 126 -4.50 21.94 -1.30
C LEU A 126 -5.51 22.54 -0.33
N ALA A 127 -6.77 22.71 -0.76
CA ALA A 127 -7.85 23.18 0.10
C ALA A 127 -8.12 22.18 1.24
N GLY A 128 -8.35 20.91 0.93
CA GLY A 128 -8.59 19.87 1.94
C GLY A 128 -7.42 19.68 2.91
N LEU A 129 -6.18 19.72 2.41
CA LEU A 129 -4.99 19.70 3.28
C LEU A 129 -4.91 20.96 4.16
N GLY A 130 -5.25 22.12 3.62
CA GLY A 130 -5.30 23.39 4.36
C GLY A 130 -6.34 23.39 5.49
N GLU A 131 -7.52 22.83 5.23
CA GLU A 131 -8.57 22.65 6.23
C GLU A 131 -8.12 21.72 7.37
N GLN A 132 -7.52 20.57 7.05
CA GLN A 132 -6.94 19.68 8.05
C GLN A 132 -5.83 20.35 8.88
N ALA A 133 -4.95 21.10 8.22
CA ALA A 133 -3.88 21.83 8.88
C ALA A 133 -4.40 22.98 9.76
N ALA A 134 -5.51 23.63 9.40
CA ALA A 134 -6.18 24.64 10.23
C ALA A 134 -6.67 24.06 11.56
N GLU A 135 -7.09 22.79 11.55
CA GLU A 135 -7.46 22.02 12.73
C GLU A 135 -6.27 21.42 13.49
N ARG A 136 -5.03 21.68 13.03
CA ARG A 136 -3.78 21.11 13.55
C ARG A 136 -3.74 19.57 13.44
N ASN A 137 -4.39 19.02 12.41
CA ASN A 137 -4.49 17.59 12.15
C ASN A 137 -4.30 17.23 10.67
N LEU A 138 -3.17 17.63 10.06
CA LEU A 138 -2.84 17.29 8.68
C LEU A 138 -2.49 15.79 8.56
N LEU A 139 -3.25 15.03 7.76
CA LEU A 139 -2.99 13.62 7.46
C LEU A 139 -2.80 12.78 8.75
N ASN A 140 -3.67 13.00 9.75
CA ASN A 140 -3.59 12.39 11.09
C ASN A 140 -2.28 12.68 11.84
N ARG A 141 -1.63 13.80 11.53
CA ARG A 141 -0.45 14.31 12.24
C ARG A 141 -0.76 15.62 12.91
N LYS A 142 -0.14 15.83 14.07
CA LYS A 142 -0.19 17.09 14.82
C LYS A 142 0.63 18.19 14.14
N LEU A 143 0.27 18.52 12.90
CA LEU A 143 0.89 19.53 12.04
C LEU A 143 -0.17 20.59 11.73
N ASP A 144 0.24 21.85 11.76
CA ASP A 144 -0.62 23.00 11.48
C ASP A 144 -0.29 23.66 10.14
N ILE A 145 -0.95 24.79 9.85
CA ILE A 145 -0.78 25.51 8.58
C ILE A 145 0.69 25.93 8.34
N GLU A 146 1.42 26.31 9.40
CA GLU A 146 2.83 26.71 9.26
C GLU A 146 3.67 25.52 8.80
N ALA A 147 3.45 24.33 9.38
CA ALA A 147 4.10 23.11 8.95
C ALA A 147 3.73 22.73 7.50
N LEU A 148 2.45 22.83 7.12
CA LEU A 148 2.01 22.57 5.75
C LEU A 148 2.73 23.49 4.74
N MET A 149 2.83 24.79 5.04
CA MET A 149 3.53 25.74 4.18
C MET A 149 5.02 25.41 4.06
N ALA A 150 5.68 25.05 5.15
CA ALA A 150 7.09 24.63 5.13
C ALA A 150 7.32 23.37 4.27
N ILE A 151 6.39 22.41 4.30
CA ILE A 151 6.43 21.20 3.46
C ILE A 151 6.29 21.55 1.97
N ILE A 152 5.33 22.41 1.63
CA ILE A 152 5.08 22.87 0.25
C ILE A 152 6.31 23.61 -0.29
N GLU A 153 6.90 24.48 0.52
CA GLU A 153 8.12 25.23 0.20
C GLU A 153 9.39 24.36 0.23
N ARG A 154 9.26 23.08 0.60
CA ARG A 154 10.34 22.07 0.70
C ARG A 154 11.44 22.45 1.69
N GLN A 155 11.11 23.20 2.74
CA GLN A 155 12.07 23.67 3.75
C GLN A 155 12.24 22.67 4.89
N ASP A 156 11.18 21.96 5.26
CA ASP A 156 11.21 20.92 6.30
C ASP A 156 10.34 19.74 5.85
N ARG A 157 10.92 18.54 5.91
CA ARG A 157 10.23 17.29 5.57
C ARG A 157 10.51 16.29 6.68
N PRO A 158 9.57 16.03 7.59
CA PRO A 158 9.78 15.10 8.69
C PRO A 158 9.89 13.67 8.16
N ARG A 159 11.10 13.12 8.14
CA ARG A 159 11.39 11.72 7.76
C ARG A 159 11.35 10.82 8.99
N SER A 160 10.15 10.62 9.54
CA SER A 160 9.94 9.73 10.67
C SER A 160 8.79 8.78 10.37
N ALA A 161 8.96 7.51 10.72
CA ALA A 161 7.89 6.52 10.70
C ALA A 161 6.69 7.02 11.49
N SER A 162 5.64 7.38 10.78
CA SER A 162 4.49 8.02 11.38
C SER A 162 3.53 6.97 11.96
N ARG A 163 3.52 5.75 11.38
CA ARG A 163 2.72 4.59 11.82
C ARG A 163 1.20 4.78 11.76
N ASP A 164 0.74 5.77 11.00
CA ASP A 164 -0.68 5.94 10.71
C ASP A 164 -1.09 5.15 9.48
N LEU A 165 -2.36 4.77 9.48
CA LEU A 165 -2.95 3.86 8.51
C LEU A 165 -3.88 4.55 7.52
N ASP A 166 -4.35 5.77 7.81
CA ASP A 166 -5.58 6.34 7.22
C ASP A 166 -5.41 7.79 6.72
N GLY A 167 -4.33 8.47 7.08
CA GLY A 167 -3.99 9.84 6.74
C GLY A 167 -3.03 9.90 5.56
N TYR A 168 -3.58 9.92 4.35
CA TYR A 168 -2.81 10.01 3.12
C TYR A 168 -3.58 10.75 2.03
N VAL A 169 -2.84 11.18 1.00
CA VAL A 169 -3.40 11.59 -0.29
C VAL A 169 -3.31 10.39 -1.21
N GLU A 170 -4.44 9.74 -1.50
CA GLU A 170 -4.48 8.61 -2.42
C GLU A 170 -4.22 9.09 -3.85
N ILE A 171 -3.48 8.29 -4.62
CA ILE A 171 -3.30 8.48 -6.06
C ILE A 171 -3.85 7.29 -6.82
N GLN A 172 -4.43 7.56 -7.98
CA GLN A 172 -4.86 6.56 -8.95
C GLN A 172 -4.09 6.76 -10.25
N VAL A 173 -3.19 5.83 -10.55
CA VAL A 173 -2.38 5.87 -11.77
C VAL A 173 -3.10 5.09 -12.87
N HIS A 174 -3.41 5.77 -13.97
CA HIS A 174 -4.15 5.22 -15.11
C HIS A 174 -3.19 4.62 -16.14
N GLY A 175 -3.49 3.44 -16.69
CA GLY A 175 -2.64 2.77 -17.69
C GLY A 175 -1.62 1.78 -17.11
N GLY A 176 -1.78 1.31 -15.86
CA GLY A 176 -0.83 0.38 -15.21
C GLY A 176 0.54 1.00 -14.90
N LEU A 177 1.54 0.19 -14.51
CA LEU A 177 2.93 0.63 -14.38
C LEU A 177 3.89 -0.36 -15.04
N ASP A 178 4.77 0.16 -15.87
CA ASP A 178 5.92 -0.55 -16.42
C ASP A 178 7.13 -0.40 -15.48
N MET A 179 7.78 -1.51 -15.16
CA MET A 179 8.87 -1.54 -14.19
C MET A 179 10.15 -0.83 -14.67
N ALA A 180 10.39 -0.77 -15.98
CA ALA A 180 11.56 -0.10 -16.54
C ALA A 180 11.33 1.40 -16.72
N GLU A 181 10.16 1.74 -17.25
CA GLU A 181 9.83 3.13 -17.57
C GLU A 181 9.36 3.88 -16.33
N ASP A 182 8.44 3.33 -15.52
CA ASP A 182 7.73 4.10 -14.50
C ASP A 182 8.34 4.04 -13.10
N VAL A 183 9.15 3.02 -12.79
CA VAL A 183 9.69 2.80 -11.44
C VAL A 183 11.10 3.38 -11.32
N GLU A 184 11.29 4.23 -10.32
CA GLU A 184 12.60 4.79 -9.96
C GLU A 184 13.32 3.91 -8.94
N ALA A 185 12.60 3.44 -7.92
CA ALA A 185 13.14 2.58 -6.89
C ALA A 185 12.07 1.65 -6.29
N ILE A 186 12.50 0.50 -5.78
CA ILE A 186 11.73 -0.32 -4.83
C ILE A 186 12.43 -0.24 -3.47
N VAL A 187 11.66 0.08 -2.44
CA VAL A 187 12.10 0.14 -1.06
C VAL A 187 11.52 -1.06 -0.30
N LEU A 188 12.39 -1.90 0.23
CA LEU A 188 12.04 -3.14 0.91
C LEU A 188 12.07 -3.02 2.44
N ASP A 189 11.24 -3.83 3.09
CA ASP A 189 11.30 -4.08 4.52
C ASP A 189 12.50 -4.99 4.87
N PRO A 190 13.33 -4.65 5.88
CA PRO A 190 14.54 -5.39 6.24
C PRO A 190 14.30 -6.84 6.63
N SER A 191 13.09 -7.23 7.02
CA SER A 191 12.76 -8.64 7.30
C SER A 191 12.86 -9.55 6.07
N PHE A 192 12.97 -8.99 4.85
CA PHE A 192 13.21 -9.74 3.63
C PHE A 192 14.70 -9.99 3.33
N ARG A 193 15.63 -9.50 4.14
CA ARG A 193 17.06 -9.77 3.95
C ARG A 193 17.37 -11.27 4.02
N GLY A 194 18.20 -11.74 3.10
CA GLY A 194 18.59 -13.14 2.93
C GLY A 194 17.49 -14.05 2.41
N SER A 195 16.36 -13.51 1.93
CA SER A 195 15.24 -14.30 1.43
C SER A 195 15.16 -14.31 -0.10
N ASP A 196 14.35 -15.23 -0.65
CA ASP A 196 14.07 -15.29 -2.09
C ASP A 196 13.42 -13.99 -2.61
N ILE A 197 12.69 -13.28 -1.75
CA ILE A 197 12.09 -11.97 -2.08
C ILE A 197 13.17 -10.92 -2.36
N GLU A 198 14.27 -10.91 -1.60
CA GLU A 198 15.41 -10.02 -1.87
C GLU A 198 16.07 -10.39 -3.20
N GLN A 199 16.26 -11.69 -3.45
CA GLN A 199 16.89 -12.18 -4.68
C GLN A 199 16.08 -11.79 -5.93
N ASP A 200 14.77 -12.06 -5.91
CA ASP A 200 13.87 -11.70 -7.02
C ASP A 200 13.79 -10.18 -7.20
N SER A 201 13.77 -9.41 -6.10
CA SER A 201 13.78 -7.94 -6.17
C SER A 201 15.07 -7.41 -6.78
N ALA A 202 16.22 -7.97 -6.41
CA ALA A 202 17.52 -7.60 -6.95
C ALA A 202 17.66 -7.97 -8.43
N ALA A 203 17.13 -9.14 -8.83
CA ALA A 203 17.06 -9.55 -10.22
C ALA A 203 16.17 -8.60 -11.05
N ALA A 204 15.00 -8.21 -10.52
CA ALA A 204 14.10 -7.28 -11.19
C ALA A 204 14.73 -5.89 -11.31
N ALA A 205 15.41 -5.42 -10.26
CA ALA A 205 16.15 -4.16 -10.27
C ALA A 205 17.23 -4.15 -11.37
N ALA A 206 18.01 -5.23 -11.48
CA ALA A 206 19.03 -5.37 -12.52
C ALA A 206 18.43 -5.47 -13.94
N GLN A 207 17.28 -6.14 -14.08
CA GLN A 207 16.63 -6.34 -15.38
C GLN A 207 15.95 -5.08 -15.90
N TYR A 208 15.26 -4.33 -15.04
CA TYR A 208 14.44 -3.18 -15.43
C TYR A 208 15.09 -1.82 -15.11
N GLY A 209 16.19 -1.79 -14.35
CA GLY A 209 16.99 -0.57 -14.17
C GLY A 209 16.47 0.41 -13.11
N PHE A 210 15.80 -0.08 -12.07
CA PHE A 210 15.41 0.71 -10.90
C PHE A 210 16.34 0.46 -9.69
N GLU A 211 16.37 1.38 -8.74
CA GLU A 211 17.17 1.24 -7.52
C GLU A 211 16.49 0.32 -6.49
N LEU A 212 17.28 -0.48 -5.77
CA LEU A 212 16.79 -1.24 -4.62
C LEU A 212 17.29 -0.59 -3.32
N ALA A 213 16.36 -0.20 -2.46
CA ALA A 213 16.63 0.43 -1.18
C ALA A 213 15.90 -0.28 -0.03
N TRP A 214 16.17 0.16 1.20
CA TRP A 214 15.58 -0.41 2.41
C TRP A 214 15.08 0.70 3.32
N HIS A 215 13.91 0.51 3.92
CA HIS A 215 13.46 1.36 5.03
C HIS A 215 13.78 0.72 6.38
N ARG A 216 13.27 1.32 7.46
CA ARG A 216 13.59 0.92 8.84
C ARG A 216 12.87 -0.33 9.35
N GLY A 217 11.97 -0.92 8.57
CA GLY A 217 11.15 -2.06 9.00
C GLY A 217 10.19 -1.77 10.15
N SER A 218 9.30 -2.72 10.42
CA SER A 218 8.40 -2.67 11.57
C SER A 218 8.39 -4.02 12.29
N GLU A 219 8.62 -3.99 13.59
CA GLU A 219 8.67 -5.17 14.47
C GLU A 219 7.75 -4.98 15.68
N LEU A 220 7.01 -6.03 16.04
CA LEU A 220 6.14 -6.04 17.21
C LEU A 220 6.31 -7.37 17.96
N ALA A 221 6.81 -7.29 19.19
CA ALA A 221 6.86 -8.45 20.06
C ALA A 221 5.45 -8.93 20.40
N VAL A 222 5.22 -10.24 20.39
CA VAL A 222 3.90 -10.85 20.55
C VAL A 222 3.21 -10.46 21.85
N GLU A 223 3.97 -10.26 22.92
CA GLU A 223 3.47 -9.81 24.23
C GLU A 223 2.94 -8.37 24.23
N HIS A 224 3.32 -7.55 23.25
CA HIS A 224 2.87 -6.17 23.10
C HIS A 224 1.71 -6.02 22.10
N VAL A 225 1.21 -7.13 21.54
CA VAL A 225 0.07 -7.11 20.61
C VAL A 225 -1.22 -6.83 21.40
N PRO A 226 -1.93 -5.73 21.11
CA PRO A 226 -3.19 -5.40 21.78
C PRO A 226 -4.31 -6.36 21.37
N ASP A 227 -5.31 -6.51 22.24
CA ASP A 227 -6.56 -7.25 21.96
C ASP A 227 -7.75 -6.33 21.60
N ASP A 228 -7.57 -5.01 21.69
CA ASP A 228 -8.59 -4.00 21.40
C ASP A 228 -8.37 -3.27 20.06
N PHE A 229 -7.31 -3.60 19.30
CA PHE A 229 -7.05 -3.07 17.96
C PHE A 229 -7.18 -4.14 16.89
N ARG A 230 -8.09 -3.94 15.93
CA ARG A 230 -8.45 -4.90 14.86
C ARG A 230 -8.98 -6.26 15.35
N GLY A 231 -9.38 -6.33 16.63
CA GLY A 231 -10.15 -7.44 17.22
C GLY A 231 -9.34 -8.31 18.19
N ALA A 232 -10.04 -8.95 19.12
CA ALA A 232 -9.46 -9.74 20.22
C ALA A 232 -8.68 -10.99 19.77
N THR A 233 -8.74 -11.36 18.49
CA THR A 233 -8.00 -12.49 17.92
C THR A 233 -6.53 -12.16 17.63
N MET A 234 -6.15 -10.88 17.56
CA MET A 234 -4.81 -10.44 17.13
C MET A 234 -3.66 -11.06 17.96
N PRO A 235 -3.71 -11.11 19.32
CA PRO A 235 -2.62 -11.71 20.10
C PRO A 235 -2.46 -13.22 19.84
N ALA A 236 -3.56 -13.94 19.64
CA ALA A 236 -3.53 -15.37 19.37
C ALA A 236 -2.98 -15.65 17.96
N LEU A 237 -3.34 -14.83 16.98
CA LEU A 237 -2.80 -14.93 15.62
C LEU A 237 -1.31 -14.56 15.59
N ALA A 238 -0.91 -13.49 16.28
CA ALA A 238 0.48 -13.08 16.40
C ALA A 238 1.39 -14.21 16.92
N ARG A 239 0.98 -14.91 17.98
CA ARG A 239 1.72 -16.10 18.51
C ARG A 239 1.95 -17.20 17.47
N ARG A 240 1.01 -17.38 16.53
CA ARG A 240 1.10 -18.40 15.48
C ARG A 240 1.96 -17.97 14.30
N VAL A 241 2.05 -16.67 14.08
CA VAL A 241 2.70 -16.06 12.91
C VAL A 241 4.13 -15.63 13.21
N ALA A 242 4.42 -15.21 14.44
CA ALA A 242 5.71 -14.68 14.85
C ALA A 242 6.88 -15.61 14.54
N GLY A 243 8.06 -15.01 14.36
CA GLY A 243 9.32 -15.72 14.28
C GLY A 243 9.62 -16.53 15.55
N ALA A 244 10.66 -17.36 15.48
CA ALA A 244 11.10 -18.16 16.62
C ALA A 244 11.58 -17.32 17.82
N ASP A 245 11.89 -16.04 17.58
CA ASP A 245 12.24 -15.01 18.54
C ASP A 245 11.03 -14.35 19.23
N GLY A 246 9.80 -14.68 18.84
CA GLY A 246 8.59 -14.07 19.38
C GLY A 246 8.28 -12.69 18.80
N ILE A 247 8.90 -12.32 17.68
CA ILE A 247 8.66 -11.05 16.99
C ILE A 247 7.78 -11.26 15.75
N VAL A 248 6.78 -10.41 15.59
CA VAL A 248 6.02 -10.29 14.34
C VAL A 248 6.69 -9.22 13.48
N HIS A 249 7.02 -9.58 12.24
CA HIS A 249 7.56 -8.69 11.22
C HIS A 249 6.87 -8.97 9.86
N ALA A 250 7.10 -8.13 8.84
CA ALA A 250 6.43 -8.23 7.55
C ALA A 250 6.57 -9.62 6.92
N ARG A 251 7.79 -10.15 6.81
CA ARG A 251 8.05 -11.50 6.25
C ARG A 251 7.34 -12.63 7.02
N ALA A 252 7.17 -12.53 8.34
CA ALA A 252 6.50 -13.57 9.13
C ALA A 252 5.01 -13.67 8.74
N ILE A 253 4.34 -12.51 8.62
CA ILE A 253 2.97 -12.40 8.10
C ILE A 253 2.92 -12.88 6.65
N GLY A 254 3.94 -12.51 5.86
CA GLY A 254 4.28 -13.05 4.55
C GLY A 254 4.13 -14.55 4.39
N VAL A 255 5.00 -15.26 5.12
CA VAL A 255 5.06 -16.72 5.15
C VAL A 255 3.71 -17.31 5.56
N ALA A 256 3.05 -16.76 6.59
CA ALA A 256 1.74 -17.25 7.01
C ALA A 256 0.68 -17.09 5.90
N ALA A 257 0.69 -15.99 5.16
CA ALA A 257 -0.24 -15.77 4.05
C ALA A 257 0.04 -16.70 2.87
N ALA A 258 1.31 -16.97 2.55
CA ALA A 258 1.68 -17.84 1.44
C ALA A 258 1.25 -19.31 1.64
N HIS A 259 1.07 -19.74 2.89
CA HIS A 259 0.53 -21.07 3.21
C HIS A 259 -1.00 -21.14 3.09
N HIS A 260 -1.69 -20.01 2.94
CA HIS A 260 -3.11 -19.97 2.71
C HIS A 260 -3.39 -20.16 1.22
N PRO A 261 -4.25 -21.12 0.83
CA PRO A 261 -4.65 -21.27 -0.58
C PRO A 261 -5.23 -19.97 -1.13
N PHE A 262 -4.97 -19.71 -2.41
CA PHE A 262 -5.64 -18.59 -3.09
C PHE A 262 -7.15 -18.84 -3.10
N GLU A 263 -7.90 -17.84 -2.66
CA GLU A 263 -9.36 -17.81 -2.75
C GLU A 263 -9.77 -16.73 -3.73
N GLU A 264 -10.75 -17.04 -4.56
CA GLU A 264 -11.29 -16.06 -5.50
C GLU A 264 -11.89 -14.85 -4.77
N PRO A 265 -11.70 -13.63 -5.31
CA PRO A 265 -12.41 -12.44 -4.84
C PRO A 265 -13.93 -12.67 -4.75
N SER A 266 -14.59 -11.90 -3.91
CA SER A 266 -16.05 -11.94 -3.74
C SER A 266 -16.66 -10.57 -4.04
N LEU A 267 -17.97 -10.50 -4.32
CA LEU A 267 -18.63 -9.21 -4.58
C LEU A 267 -18.51 -8.22 -3.42
N LEU A 268 -18.34 -8.71 -2.19
CA LEU A 268 -18.27 -7.92 -0.94
C LEU A 268 -16.87 -7.94 -0.30
N GLY A 269 -15.88 -8.51 -0.98
CA GLY A 269 -14.55 -8.73 -0.40
C GLY A 269 -14.49 -9.91 0.57
N ASP A 270 -13.47 -9.90 1.42
CA ASP A 270 -13.18 -10.99 2.35
C ASP A 270 -14.00 -10.88 3.64
N PRO A 271 -14.57 -11.99 4.15
CA PRO A 271 -15.18 -12.00 5.47
C PRO A 271 -14.21 -11.54 6.56
N ALA A 272 -14.74 -10.84 7.57
CA ALA A 272 -13.94 -10.28 8.67
C ALA A 272 -13.09 -11.33 9.41
N ASP A 273 -13.59 -12.56 9.51
CA ASP A 273 -12.98 -13.71 10.19
C ASP A 273 -12.14 -14.60 9.27
N SER A 274 -12.11 -14.32 7.97
CA SER A 274 -11.27 -15.05 7.02
C SER A 274 -9.79 -14.85 7.33
N MET A 275 -8.96 -15.87 7.07
CA MET A 275 -7.53 -15.78 7.31
C MET A 275 -6.82 -14.65 6.53
N PRO A 276 -7.12 -14.39 5.24
CA PRO A 276 -6.54 -13.24 4.53
C PRO A 276 -6.85 -11.90 5.22
N GLN A 277 -8.10 -11.70 5.66
CA GLN A 277 -8.52 -10.48 6.35
C GLN A 277 -7.88 -10.36 7.73
N GLN A 278 -7.76 -11.46 8.47
CA GLN A 278 -7.11 -11.50 9.78
C GLN A 278 -5.59 -11.22 9.68
N LEU A 279 -4.91 -11.70 8.64
CA LEU A 279 -3.49 -11.38 8.40
C LEU A 279 -3.29 -9.92 7.99
N LYS A 280 -4.21 -9.33 7.22
CA LYS A 280 -4.23 -7.88 6.97
C LYS A 280 -4.40 -7.09 8.27
N TYR A 281 -5.30 -7.52 9.14
CA TYR A 281 -5.46 -6.91 10.46
C TYR A 281 -4.20 -7.01 11.31
N LEU A 282 -3.52 -8.15 11.30
CA LEU A 282 -2.23 -8.29 11.98
C LEU A 282 -1.16 -7.34 11.40
N TRP A 283 -1.13 -7.13 10.07
CA TRP A 283 -0.27 -6.13 9.45
C TRP A 283 -0.57 -4.70 9.96
N HIS A 284 -1.86 -4.32 10.01
CA HIS A 284 -2.25 -3.03 10.57
C HIS A 284 -1.81 -2.88 12.03
N THR A 285 -1.97 -3.93 12.84
CA THR A 285 -1.56 -3.93 14.26
C THR A 285 -0.04 -3.80 14.39
N LEU A 286 0.73 -4.54 13.58
CA LEU A 286 2.19 -4.42 13.53
C LEU A 286 2.63 -2.99 13.20
N LEU A 287 2.03 -2.38 12.19
CA LEU A 287 2.41 -1.04 11.76
C LEU A 287 2.07 0.01 12.83
N ALA A 288 0.85 -0.02 13.38
CA ALA A 288 0.37 0.96 14.35
C ALA A 288 1.04 0.87 15.73
N HIS A 289 1.43 -0.34 16.16
CA HIS A 289 1.95 -0.59 17.52
C HIS A 289 3.41 -1.07 17.56
N GLY A 290 4.01 -1.36 16.41
CA GLY A 290 5.40 -1.82 16.33
C GLY A 290 6.42 -0.70 16.55
N ASN A 291 7.68 -1.09 16.50
CA ASN A 291 8.84 -0.21 16.52
C ASN A 291 9.67 -0.42 15.24
N ASP A 292 10.61 0.50 14.97
CA ASP A 292 11.54 0.33 13.86
C ASP A 292 12.32 -0.98 14.09
N ALA A 293 12.55 -1.73 13.03
CA ALA A 293 13.26 -3.00 13.13
C ALA A 293 14.69 -2.78 13.65
N ALA A 294 15.18 -3.72 14.45
CA ALA A 294 16.57 -3.69 14.88
C ALA A 294 17.49 -3.80 13.64
N SER A 295 18.37 -2.81 13.47
CA SER A 295 19.33 -2.70 12.37
C SER A 295 20.40 -3.78 12.38
#